data_AF-A0A1M4URC2-F1
#
_entry.id   AF-A0A1M4URC2-F1
#
_cell.length_a   1.000
_cell.length_b   1.000
_cell.length_c   1.000
_cell.angle_alpha   90.00
_cell.angle_beta   90.00
_cell.angle_gamma   90.00
#
_symmetry.space_group_name_H-M   'P 1'
#
loop_
_entity.id
_entity.type
_entity.pdbx_description
1 polymer ?
#
loop_
_entity_poly.entity_id
_entity_poly.type
_entity_poly.pdbx_seq_one_letter_code
_entity_poly.pdbx_strand_id
1 'polypeptide(L)'
;MKNIFLSLMVFVVMSLLHAQFTDWAVRHLRLPGGDYGMYSLFILVFCSVITAIGLVTVIIFRRHFDSILRIAILFEIIYLLFLMISGDNPFAYFSNSNNENLLKILMYGIGLIILSIMYLIHLLYSKLILKKI
;
A
#
# COMPACT_ATOMS: atom_id res chain seq x y z
N MET A 1 18.17 10.03 -12.10
CA MET A 1 17.79 8.63 -12.42
C MET A 1 17.70 7.74 -11.18
N LYS A 2 18.67 7.80 -10.25
CA LYS A 2 18.63 7.05 -8.98
C LYS A 2 17.29 7.15 -8.23
N ASN A 3 16.72 8.35 -8.11
CA ASN A 3 15.45 8.56 -7.39
C ASN A 3 14.24 7.93 -8.09
N ILE A 4 14.23 7.87 -9.43
CA ILE A 4 13.13 7.29 -10.21
C ILE A 4 13.16 5.76 -10.12
N PHE A 5 14.35 5.17 -10.20
CA PHE A 5 14.49 3.72 -10.05
C PHE A 5 14.15 3.28 -8.62
N LEU A 6 14.62 4.03 -7.63
CA LEU A 6 14.25 3.82 -6.23
C LEU A 6 12.73 3.93 -6.02
N SER A 7 12.08 4.94 -6.60
CA SER A 7 10.63 5.10 -6.47
C SER A 7 9.86 3.97 -7.13
N LEU A 8 10.26 3.55 -8.32
CA LEU A 8 9.66 2.40 -9.00
C LEU A 8 9.78 1.14 -8.13
N MET A 9 10.96 0.89 -7.56
CA MET A 9 11.18 -0.25 -6.67
C MET A 9 10.27 -0.19 -5.43
N VAL A 10 10.16 0.97 -4.78
CA VAL A 10 9.28 1.17 -3.62
C VAL A 10 7.82 0.92 -3.98
N PHE A 11 7.34 1.47 -5.11
CA PHE A 11 5.95 1.26 -5.54
C PHE A 11 5.65 -0.20 -5.87
N VAL A 12 6.56 -0.90 -6.54
CA VAL A 12 6.42 -2.33 -6.82
C VAL A 12 6.36 -3.14 -5.52
N VAL A 13 7.27 -2.88 -4.58
CA VAL A 13 7.29 -3.58 -3.29
C VAL A 13 6.00 -3.33 -2.51
N MET A 14 5.55 -2.08 -2.40
CA MET A 14 4.29 -1.79 -1.71
C MET A 14 3.09 -2.45 -2.41
N SER A 15 3.02 -2.41 -3.74
CA SER A 15 1.93 -3.04 -4.50
C SER A 15 1.84 -4.55 -4.22
N LEU A 16 2.99 -5.23 -4.20
CA LEU A 16 3.06 -6.67 -3.89
C LEU A 16 2.68 -6.96 -2.44
N LEU A 17 3.12 -6.13 -1.49
CA LEU A 17 2.75 -6.26 -0.09
C LEU A 17 1.23 -6.09 0.09
N HIS A 18 0.61 -5.07 -0.52
CA HIS A 18 -0.84 -4.89 -0.48
C HIS A 18 -1.57 -6.12 -1.02
N ALA A 19 -1.22 -6.58 -2.22
CA ALA A 19 -1.85 -7.76 -2.82
C ALA A 19 -1.72 -9.01 -1.93
N GLN A 20 -0.54 -9.25 -1.36
CA GLN A 20 -0.27 -10.41 -0.51
C GLN A 20 -1.02 -10.34 0.83
N PHE A 21 -0.98 -9.20 1.52
CA PHE A 21 -1.70 -9.03 2.78
C PHE A 21 -3.22 -9.08 2.55
N THR A 22 -3.71 -8.57 1.43
CA THR A 22 -5.12 -8.71 1.04
C THR A 22 -5.50 -10.17 0.82
N ASP A 23 -4.70 -10.95 0.08
CA ASP A 23 -4.95 -12.39 -0.10
C ASP A 23 -5.00 -13.13 1.25
N TRP A 24 -4.07 -12.80 2.15
CA TRP A 24 -4.08 -13.34 3.51
C TRP A 24 -5.32 -12.95 4.30
N ALA A 25 -5.76 -11.69 4.24
CA ALA A 25 -6.97 -11.23 4.93
C ALA A 25 -8.22 -11.96 4.40
N VAL A 26 -8.37 -12.07 3.09
CA VAL A 26 -9.49 -12.78 2.45
C VAL A 26 -9.54 -14.25 2.89
N ARG A 27 -8.39 -14.94 2.88
CA ARG A 27 -8.30 -16.34 3.33
C ARG A 27 -8.56 -16.49 4.83
N HIS A 28 -8.03 -15.57 5.64
CA HIS A 28 -8.22 -15.57 7.09
C HIS A 28 -9.70 -15.41 7.46
N LEU A 29 -10.41 -14.53 6.75
CA LEU A 29 -11.84 -14.27 6.94
C LEU A 29 -12.75 -15.32 6.28
N ARG A 30 -12.17 -16.29 5.55
CA ARG A 30 -12.89 -17.35 4.82
C ARG A 30 -14.00 -16.80 3.92
N LEU A 31 -13.73 -15.68 3.27
CA LEU A 31 -14.69 -15.05 2.37
C LEU A 31 -14.95 -15.93 1.14
N PRO A 32 -16.18 -15.89 0.58
CA PRO A 32 -16.52 -16.73 -0.55
C PRO A 32 -15.67 -16.38 -1.77
N GLY A 33 -15.22 -17.42 -2.48
CA GLY A 33 -14.35 -17.28 -3.65
C GLY A 33 -15.01 -16.63 -4.87
N GLY A 34 -16.30 -16.29 -4.83
CA GLY A 34 -16.97 -15.49 -5.85
C GLY A 34 -16.38 -14.07 -5.89
N ASP A 35 -17.04 -13.13 -5.23
CA ASP A 35 -16.63 -11.72 -5.25
C ASP A 35 -15.21 -11.48 -4.70
N TYR A 36 -14.71 -12.35 -3.81
CA TYR A 36 -13.43 -12.17 -3.13
C TYR A 36 -12.29 -13.04 -3.66
N GLY A 37 -12.56 -14.02 -4.55
CA GLY A 37 -11.53 -14.95 -5.05
C GLY A 37 -10.43 -14.27 -5.87
N MET A 38 -10.74 -13.12 -6.49
CA MET A 38 -9.81 -12.31 -7.27
C MET A 38 -9.49 -10.96 -6.62
N TYR A 39 -9.85 -10.77 -5.35
CA TYR A 39 -9.74 -9.46 -4.69
C TYR A 39 -8.29 -8.99 -4.55
N SER A 40 -7.34 -9.89 -4.35
CA SER A 40 -5.90 -9.56 -4.35
C SER A 40 -5.40 -9.08 -5.71
N LEU A 41 -5.87 -9.68 -6.82
CA LEU A 41 -5.57 -9.22 -8.17
C LEU A 41 -6.20 -7.86 -8.46
N PHE A 42 -7.41 -7.64 -7.99
CA PHE A 42 -8.06 -6.34 -8.06
C PHE A 42 -7.22 -5.28 -7.33
N ILE A 43 -6.80 -5.53 -6.09
CA ILE A 43 -5.90 -4.63 -5.36
C ILE A 43 -4.59 -4.39 -6.12
N LEU A 44 -4.02 -5.41 -6.77
CA LEU A 44 -2.80 -5.27 -7.57
C LEU A 44 -3.02 -4.34 -8.78
N VAL A 45 -4.14 -4.48 -9.49
CA VAL A 45 -4.53 -3.55 -10.58
C VAL A 45 -4.71 -2.13 -10.04
N PHE A 46 -5.37 -1.96 -8.90
CA PHE A 46 -5.49 -0.65 -8.24
C PHE A 46 -4.11 -0.06 -7.91
N CYS A 47 -3.22 -0.86 -7.34
CA CYS A 47 -1.85 -0.45 -7.04
C CYS A 47 -1.05 -0.09 -8.30
N SER A 48 -1.35 -0.69 -9.46
CA SER A 48 -0.70 -0.31 -10.73
C SER A 48 -1.10 1.10 -11.18
N VAL A 49 -2.36 1.49 -10.98
CA VAL A 49 -2.85 2.85 -11.25
C VAL A 49 -2.20 3.84 -10.29
N ILE A 50 -2.14 3.50 -9.01
CA ILE A 50 -1.47 4.30 -7.98
C ILE A 50 0.02 4.48 -8.30
N THR A 51 0.68 3.42 -8.76
CA THR A 51 2.08 3.46 -9.18
C THR A 51 2.28 4.42 -10.35
N ALA A 52 1.39 4.40 -11.36
CA ALA A 52 1.47 5.32 -12.48
C ALA A 52 1.34 6.79 -12.02
N ILE A 53 0.32 7.09 -11.20
CA ILE A 53 0.10 8.44 -10.66
C ILE A 53 1.30 8.86 -9.80
N GLY A 54 1.75 8.00 -8.88
CA GLY A 54 2.87 8.25 -7.99
C GLY A 54 4.18 8.49 -8.75
N LEU A 55 4.44 7.74 -9.83
CA LEU A 55 5.62 7.96 -10.69
C LEU A 55 5.57 9.31 -11.37
N VAL A 56 4.42 9.72 -11.92
CA VAL A 56 4.25 11.05 -12.51
C VAL A 56 4.53 12.13 -11.46
N THR A 57 3.99 12.00 -10.26
CA THR A 57 4.25 12.93 -9.15
C THR A 57 5.74 12.99 -8.80
N VAL A 58 6.41 11.85 -8.66
CA VAL A 58 7.87 11.79 -8.38
C VAL A 58 8.68 12.41 -9.52
N ILE A 59 8.26 12.23 -10.77
CA ILE A 59 8.93 12.80 -11.95
C ILE A 59 8.80 14.33 -11.99
N ILE A 60 7.67 14.89 -11.56
CA ILE A 60 7.47 16.35 -11.49
C ILE A 60 8.25 16.93 -10.30
N PHE A 61 8.16 16.29 -9.12
CA PHE A 61 8.72 16.79 -7.86
C PHE A 61 10.00 16.06 -7.44
N ARG A 62 10.89 15.75 -8.39
CA ARG A 62 12.08 14.88 -8.18
C ARG A 62 12.96 15.25 -6.99
N ARG A 63 13.04 16.54 -6.63
CA ARG A 63 13.87 17.04 -5.53
C ARG A 63 13.28 16.77 -4.14
N HIS A 64 11.96 16.55 -4.05
CA HIS A 64 11.29 16.30 -2.77
C HIS A 64 11.25 14.80 -2.41
N PHE A 65 11.36 13.92 -3.39
CA PHE A 65 11.30 12.47 -3.24
C PHE A 65 12.69 11.82 -3.30
N ASP A 66 13.50 12.11 -2.29
CA ASP A 66 14.88 11.63 -2.12
C ASP A 66 15.01 10.41 -1.19
N SER A 67 13.96 10.07 -0.46
CA SER A 67 13.97 9.03 0.57
C SER A 67 12.85 8.01 0.37
N ILE A 68 13.14 6.75 0.76
CA ILE A 68 12.20 5.62 0.73
C ILE A 68 10.91 5.98 1.46
N LEU A 69 11.03 6.60 2.64
CA LEU A 69 9.88 6.96 3.47
C LEU A 69 8.95 7.97 2.79
N ARG A 70 9.48 9.03 2.16
CA ARG A 70 8.65 10.02 1.45
C ARG A 70 7.90 9.40 0.28
N ILE A 71 8.54 8.47 -0.44
CA ILE A 71 7.91 7.76 -1.55
C ILE A 71 6.82 6.81 -1.04
N ALA A 72 7.08 6.09 0.05
CA ALA A 72 6.11 5.19 0.67
C ALA A 72 4.88 5.97 1.20
N ILE A 73 5.10 7.11 1.85
CA ILE A 73 4.02 8.01 2.29
C ILE A 73 3.18 8.48 1.11
N LEU A 74 3.80 8.87 -0.01
CA LEU A 74 3.06 9.27 -1.21
C LEU A 74 2.16 8.14 -1.73
N PHE A 75 2.70 6.92 -1.84
CA PHE A 75 1.93 5.76 -2.27
C PHE A 75 0.75 5.52 -1.33
N GLU A 76 1.00 5.53 -0.03
CA GLU A 76 -0.01 5.29 1.00
C GLU A 76 -1.13 6.33 0.98
N ILE A 77 -0.79 7.62 0.85
CA ILE A 77 -1.79 8.69 0.74
C ILE A 77 -2.70 8.45 -0.46
N ILE A 78 -2.13 8.14 -1.63
CA ILE A 78 -2.91 7.87 -2.83
C ILE A 78 -3.76 6.60 -2.63
N TYR A 79 -3.20 5.55 -2.04
CA TYR A 79 -3.91 4.30 -1.75
C TYR A 79 -5.13 4.52 -0.84
N LEU A 80 -4.95 5.25 0.27
CA LEU A 80 -6.04 5.57 1.20
C LEU A 80 -7.13 6.43 0.54
N LEU A 81 -6.75 7.38 -0.31
CA LEU A 81 -7.73 8.16 -1.09
C LEU A 81 -8.54 7.26 -2.02
N PHE A 82 -7.89 6.29 -2.69
CA PHE A 82 -8.58 5.33 -3.55
C PHE A 82 -9.54 4.43 -2.77
N LEU A 83 -9.16 3.95 -1.58
CA LEU A 83 -10.06 3.19 -0.70
C LEU A 83 -11.26 4.03 -0.24
N MET A 84 -11.06 5.31 0.07
CA MET A 84 -12.17 6.19 0.44
C MET A 84 -13.14 6.42 -0.72
N ILE A 85 -12.60 6.59 -1.94
CA ILE A 85 -13.41 6.82 -3.15
C ILE A 85 -14.11 5.55 -3.64
N SER A 86 -13.54 4.36 -3.42
CA SER A 86 -14.17 3.08 -3.78
C SER A 86 -15.43 2.78 -2.95
N GLY A 87 -15.70 3.54 -1.89
CA GLY A 87 -16.82 3.33 -0.98
C GLY A 87 -16.51 2.32 0.13
N ASP A 88 -15.24 1.93 0.31
CA ASP A 88 -14.82 1.09 1.43
C ASP A 88 -14.84 1.91 2.72
N ASN A 89 -16.02 1.98 3.35
CA ASN A 89 -16.21 2.65 4.62
C ASN A 89 -15.65 1.78 5.77
N PRO A 90 -14.59 2.21 6.48
CA PRO A 90 -14.03 1.45 7.60
C PRO A 90 -14.98 1.40 8.80
N PHE A 91 -15.95 2.31 8.92
CA PHE A 91 -16.86 2.30 10.06
C PHE A 91 -18.06 1.36 9.89
N ALA A 92 -18.24 0.77 8.69
CA ALA A 92 -19.39 -0.09 8.37
C ALA A 92 -19.46 -1.36 9.25
N TYR A 93 -18.32 -1.85 9.73
CA TYR A 93 -18.29 -3.02 10.62
C TYR A 93 -18.93 -2.76 11.98
N PHE A 94 -18.82 -1.53 12.51
CA PHE A 94 -19.39 -1.18 13.81
C PHE A 94 -20.92 -1.06 13.78
N SER A 95 -21.51 -0.82 12.61
CA SER A 95 -22.96 -0.84 12.43
C SER A 95 -23.49 -2.20 11.99
N ASN A 96 -22.73 -2.94 11.17
CA ASN A 96 -23.07 -4.28 10.71
C ASN A 96 -21.85 -5.20 10.71
N SER A 97 -21.73 -6.01 11.77
CA SER A 97 -20.58 -6.87 12.02
C SER A 97 -20.65 -8.15 11.18
N ASN A 98 -20.07 -8.11 9.98
CA ASN A 98 -19.86 -9.28 9.13
C ASN A 98 -18.42 -9.30 8.58
N ASN A 99 -18.00 -10.44 8.01
CA ASN A 99 -16.62 -10.62 7.54
C ASN A 99 -16.25 -9.68 6.38
N GLU A 100 -17.22 -9.29 5.54
CA GLU A 100 -16.99 -8.36 4.44
C GLU A 100 -16.67 -6.95 4.94
N ASN A 101 -17.42 -6.47 5.92
CA ASN A 101 -17.17 -5.18 6.55
C ASN A 101 -15.90 -5.22 7.42
N LEU A 102 -15.56 -6.38 7.99
CA LEU A 102 -14.28 -6.57 8.67
C LEU A 102 -13.11 -6.48 7.69
N LEU A 103 -13.25 -7.02 6.47
CA LEU A 103 -12.24 -6.87 5.41
C LEU A 103 -12.01 -5.39 5.08
N LYS A 104 -13.07 -4.58 5.01
CA LYS A 104 -12.94 -3.14 4.75
C LYS A 104 -12.05 -2.46 5.78
N ILE A 105 -12.25 -2.70 7.08
CA ILE A 105 -11.34 -2.20 8.14
C ILE A 105 -9.93 -2.72 7.94
N LEU A 106 -9.79 -4.02 7.66
CA LEU A 106 -8.49 -4.65 7.48
C LEU A 106 -7.72 -4.07 6.30
N MET A 107 -8.37 -3.57 5.24
CA MET A 107 -7.69 -2.87 4.14
C MET A 107 -6.96 -1.62 4.61
N TYR A 108 -7.60 -0.80 5.46
CA TYR A 108 -6.93 0.36 6.08
C TYR A 108 -5.83 -0.08 7.06
N GLY A 109 -6.08 -1.13 7.84
CA GLY A 109 -5.09 -1.71 8.75
C GLY A 109 -3.85 -2.25 8.01
N ILE A 110 -4.05 -2.87 6.85
CA ILE A 110 -2.98 -3.38 5.99
C ILE A 110 -2.13 -2.22 5.47
N GLY A 111 -2.74 -1.11 5.05
CA GLY A 111 -2.01 0.10 4.69
C GLY A 111 -1.08 0.60 5.80
N LEU A 112 -1.59 0.70 7.04
CA LEU A 112 -0.78 1.07 8.21
C LEU A 112 0.38 0.09 8.49
N ILE A 113 0.12 -1.22 8.36
CA ILE A 113 1.15 -2.25 8.53
C ILE A 113 2.24 -2.10 7.47
N ILE A 114 1.86 -1.93 6.20
CA ILE A 114 2.81 -1.80 5.09
C ILE A 114 3.62 -0.52 5.23
N LEU A 115 3.01 0.61 5.58
CA LEU A 115 3.73 1.85 5.88
C LEU A 115 4.75 1.65 7.02
N SER A 116 4.37 0.91 8.06
CA SER A 116 5.27 0.57 9.18
C SER A 116 6.45 -0.29 8.74
N ILE A 117 6.22 -1.29 7.87
CA ILE A 117 7.27 -2.10 7.26
C ILE A 117 8.23 -1.20 6.45
N MET A 118 7.68 -0.30 5.62
CA MET A 118 8.49 0.63 4.82
C MET A 118 9.30 1.59 5.68
N TYR A 119 8.74 2.04 6.81
CA TYR A 119 9.47 2.85 7.79
C TYR A 119 10.64 2.08 8.40
N LEU A 120 10.44 0.82 8.80
CA LEU A 120 11.51 -0.03 9.32
C LEU A 120 12.61 -0.26 8.27
N ILE A 121 12.24 -0.52 7.02
CA ILE A 121 13.19 -0.66 5.89
C ILE A 121 13.99 0.63 5.72
N HIS A 122 13.34 1.79 5.78
CA HIS A 122 14.02 3.08 5.68
C HIS A 122 15.02 3.29 6.83
N LEU A 123 14.65 2.95 8.06
CA LEU A 123 15.50 3.05 9.24
C LEU A 123 16.73 2.13 9.13
N LEU A 124 16.54 0.88 8.68
CA LEU A 124 17.63 -0.07 8.43
C LEU A 124 18.57 0.44 7.32
N TYR A 125 18.00 0.93 6.21
CA TYR A 125 18.77 1.48 5.09
C TYR A 125 19.62 2.69 5.52
N SER A 126 19.04 3.61 6.30
CA SER A 126 19.74 4.77 6.85
C SER A 126 20.91 4.36 7.75
N LYS A 127 20.69 3.40 8.67
CA LYS A 127 21.75 2.90 9.56
C LYS A 127 22.89 2.18 8.83
N LEU A 128 22.57 1.40 7.79
CA LEU A 128 23.58 0.67 7.01
C LEU A 128 24.47 1.60 6.20
N ILE A 129 23.91 2.68 5.64
CA ILE A 129 24.71 3.69 4.93
C ILE A 129 25.55 4.51 5.89
N LEU A 130 25.00 4.89 7.05
CA LEU A 130 25.73 5.65 8.06
C LEU A 130 26.96 4.89 8.59
N LYS A 131 26.89 3.56 8.68
CA LYS A 131 28.03 2.71 9.08
C LYS A 131 29.11 2.55 7.99
N LYS A 132 28.82 2.95 6.75
CA LYS A 132 29.72 2.77 5.60
C LYS A 132 30.52 4.04 5.26
N ILE A 133 30.18 5.17 5.91
CA ILE A 133 30.89 6.45 5.87
C ILE A 133 31.76 6.53 7.12
#